data_AF-A0A4U9HRJ9-F1
#
_entry.id   AF-A0A4U9HRJ9-F1
#
_cell.length_a   1.000
_cell.length_b   1.000
_cell.length_c   1.000
_cell.angle_alpha   90.00
_cell.angle_beta   90.00
_cell.angle_gamma   90.00
#
_symmetry.space_group_name_H-M   'P 1'
#
loop_
_entity.id
_entity.type
_entity.pdbx_description
1 polymer ?
#
loop_
_entity_poly.entity_id
_entity_poly.type
_entity_poly.pdbx_seq_one_letter_code
_entity_poly.pdbx_strand_id
1 'polypeptide(L)' 'MNPRRQNMPAKWDGFRDVWLLRGKYVAFVLIGERFRRSPAFSVPESAQRWAMQVRQEEEVED' A
#
# COMPACT_ATOMS: atom_id res chain seq x y z
N MET A 1 16.04 24.85 -8.57
CA MET A 1 15.21 23.63 -8.74
C MET A 1 14.13 23.58 -7.67
N ASN A 2 12.86 23.48 -8.04
CA ASN A 2 11.70 23.25 -7.14
C ASN A 2 11.48 21.71 -6.97
N PRO A 3 10.63 21.17 -6.06
CA PRO A 3 9.88 21.81 -4.96
C PRO A 3 9.66 20.97 -3.63
N ARG A 4 9.57 21.68 -2.50
CA ARG A 4 8.51 21.69 -1.46
C ARG A 4 8.11 20.47 -0.56
N ARG A 5 7.89 20.85 0.73
CA ARG A 5 6.87 20.42 1.75
C ARG A 5 7.29 19.34 2.77
N GLN A 6 7.66 19.72 4.01
CA GLN A 6 6.82 19.98 5.20
C GLN A 6 6.60 18.74 6.11
N ASN A 7 7.27 18.76 7.28
CA ASN A 7 6.77 18.50 8.64
C ASN A 7 5.45 17.70 8.84
N MET A 8 5.32 16.49 8.29
CA MET A 8 4.19 15.58 8.58
C MET A 8 4.54 14.54 9.66
N PRO A 9 3.57 14.06 10.44
CA PRO A 9 3.78 13.11 11.54
C PRO A 9 4.25 11.75 11.02
N ALA A 10 5.16 11.11 11.76
CA ALA A 10 5.80 9.84 11.38
C ALA A 10 4.79 8.67 11.32
N LYS A 11 4.20 8.45 10.15
CA LYS A 11 3.77 7.13 9.66
C LYS A 11 5.05 6.28 9.48
N TRP A 12 4.98 4.96 9.61
CA TRP A 12 6.09 4.12 9.11
C TRP A 12 6.32 4.51 7.65
N ASP A 13 7.48 5.10 7.40
CA ASP A 13 7.75 5.95 6.24
C ASP A 13 7.51 5.13 4.95
N GLY A 14 6.32 5.26 4.37
CA GLY A 14 5.94 4.64 3.08
C GLY A 14 4.66 3.80 3.05
N PHE A 15 4.34 3.02 4.09
CA PHE A 15 3.49 1.83 3.92
C PHE A 15 2.07 1.99 4.50
N ARG A 16 1.18 2.70 3.80
CA ARG A 16 -0.19 3.00 4.28
C ARG A 16 -1.11 1.78 4.36
N ASP A 17 -0.88 0.81 3.50
CA ASP A 17 -1.81 -0.31 3.26
C ASP A 17 -1.28 -1.65 3.79
N VAL A 18 -0.10 -1.69 4.44
CA VAL A 18 0.59 -2.92 4.85
C VAL A 18 0.46 -3.21 6.34
N TRP A 19 0.17 -4.47 6.65
CA TRP A 19 -0.06 -5.02 7.99
C TRP A 19 0.78 -6.27 8.21
N LEU A 20 1.27 -6.49 9.44
CA LEU A 20 2.02 -7.69 9.81
C LEU A 20 1.08 -8.74 10.42
N LEU A 21 0.84 -9.84 9.71
CA LEU A 21 0.10 -11.01 10.17
C LEU A 21 1.03 -12.21 10.37
N ARG A 22 1.17 -12.67 11.61
CA ARG A 22 1.93 -13.89 11.99
C ARG A 22 3.37 -13.91 11.44
N GLY A 23 4.04 -12.76 11.44
CA GLY A 23 5.39 -12.62 10.91
C GLY A 23 5.48 -12.46 9.39
N LYS A 24 4.35 -12.26 8.69
CA LYS A 24 4.29 -11.96 7.26
C LYS A 24 3.57 -10.64 7.00
N TYR A 25 3.98 -9.93 5.96
CA TYR A 25 3.41 -8.66 5.54
C TYR A 25 2.27 -8.89 4.55
N VAL A 26 1.09 -8.33 4.82
CA VAL A 26 -0.07 -8.37 3.94
C VAL A 26 -0.56 -6.96 3.70
N ALA A 27 -0.99 -6.66 2.49
CA ALA A 27 -1.62 -5.39 2.18
C ALA A 27 -3.14 -5.51 2.08
N PHE A 28 -3.84 -4.48 2.53
CA PHE A 28 -5.28 -4.33 2.41
C PHE A 28 -5.58 -3.03 1.70
N VAL A 29 -6.28 -3.14 0.59
CA VAL A 29 -6.58 -2.01 -0.28
C VAL A 29 -8.08 -1.98 -0.49
N LEU A 30 -8.70 -0.83 -0.27
CA LEU A 30 -10.08 -0.59 -0.64
C LEU A 30 -10.11 -0.07 -2.08
N ILE A 31 -10.79 -0.81 -2.95
CA ILE A 31 -10.96 -0.52 -4.38
C ILE A 31 -12.47 -0.43 -4.64
N GLY A 32 -12.96 0.74 -5.03
CA GLY A 32 -14.40 1.05 -5.01
C GLY A 32 -15.05 0.74 -3.66
N GLU A 33 -15.91 -0.27 -3.63
CA GLU A 33 -16.60 -0.80 -2.43
C GLU A 33 -16.08 -2.18 -1.98
N ARG A 34 -15.01 -2.70 -2.58
CA ARG A 34 -14.45 -4.02 -2.27
C ARG A 34 -13.06 -3.92 -1.66
N PHE A 35 -12.87 -4.61 -0.53
CA PHE A 35 -11.55 -4.81 0.04
C PHE A 35 -10.82 -5.92 -0.70
N ARG A 36 -9.67 -5.59 -1.27
CA ARG A 36 -8.73 -6.54 -1.86
C ARG A 36 -7.58 -6.72 -0.88
N ARG A 37 -7.28 -7.99 -0.57
CA ARG A 37 -6.18 -8.38 0.31
C ARG A 37 -5.08 -9.06 -0.50
N SER A 38 -3.84 -8.67 -0.24
CA SER A 38 -2.67 -9.26 -0.87
C SER A 38 -2.37 -10.67 -0.32
N PRO A 39 -1.62 -11.49 -1.07
CA PRO A 39 -0.97 -12.66 -0.48
C PRO A 39 0.02 -12.23 0.61
N ALA A 40 0.40 -13.16 1.48
CA ALA A 40 1.33 -12.89 2.57
C ALA A 40 2.78 -12.88 2.07
N PHE A 41 3.43 -11.72 2.18
CA PHE A 41 4.80 -11.46 1.77
C PHE A 41 5.78 -11.54 2.94
N SER A 42 7.05 -11.80 2.62
CA SER A 42 8.14 -11.80 3.62
C SER A 42 8.75 -10.41 3.84
N VAL A 43 8.50 -9.47 2.92
CA VAL A 43 9.00 -8.09 2.99
C VAL A 43 7.85 -7.08 2.82
N PRO A 44 7.85 -5.95 3.55
CA PRO A 44 6.80 -4.95 3.47
C PRO A 44 6.73 -4.26 2.09
N GLU A 45 7.89 -4.07 1.43
CA GLU A 45 8.01 -3.54 0.05
C GLU A 45 7.11 -4.24 -0.96
N SER A 46 7.05 -5.57 -0.90
CA SER A 46 6.21 -6.37 -1.81
C SER A 46 4.72 -6.15 -1.54
N ALA A 47 4.33 -6.05 -0.27
CA ALA A 47 2.95 -5.78 0.10
C ALA A 47 2.50 -4.39 -0.37
N GLN A 48 3.33 -3.36 -0.21
CA GLN A 48 2.99 -2.03 -0.74
C GLN A 48 3.00 -1.98 -2.26
N ARG A 49 3.96 -2.61 -2.94
CA ARG A 49 3.92 -2.66 -4.41
C ARG A 49 2.65 -3.33 -4.90
N TRP A 50 2.20 -4.38 -4.23
CA TRP A 50 0.91 -4.99 -4.53
C TRP A 50 -0.23 -4.00 -4.30
N ALA A 51 -0.21 -3.27 -3.17
CA ALA A 51 -1.22 -2.26 -2.88
C ALA A 51 -1.31 -1.15 -3.95
N MET A 52 -0.15 -0.68 -4.41
CA MET A 52 -0.03 0.33 -5.47
C MET A 52 -0.51 -0.19 -6.82
N GLN A 53 -0.13 -1.43 -7.19
CA GLN A 53 -0.59 -2.06 -8.44
C GLN A 53 -2.10 -2.23 -8.45
N VAL A 54 -2.68 -2.77 -7.38
CA VAL A 54 -4.12 -2.98 -7.27
C VAL A 54 -4.91 -1.67 -7.30
N ARG A 55 -4.35 -0.58 -6.78
CA ARG A 55 -4.90 0.77 -6.92
C ARG A 55 -4.82 1.33 -8.33
N GLN A 56 -3.74 1.06 -9.05
CA GLN A 56 -3.57 1.51 -10.44
C GLN A 56 -4.40 0.68 -11.42
N GLU A 57 -4.56 -0.62 -11.19
CA GLU A 57 -5.41 -1.49 -12.00
C GLU A 57 -6.86 -1.01 -11.99
N GLU A 58 -7.37 -0.42 -10.90
CA GLU A 58 -8.73 0.15 -10.90
C GLU A 58 -8.86 1.40 -11.78
N GLU A 59 -7.81 2.23 -11.89
CA GLU A 59 -7.83 3.41 -12.75
C GLU A 59 -7.84 3.05 -14.25
N VAL A 60 -7.50 1.80 -14.60
CA VAL A 60 -7.40 1.29 -15.97
C VAL A 60 -8.63 0.48 -16.41
N GLU A 61 -9.60 0.21 -15.51
CA GLU A 61 -10.87 -0.46 -15.85
C GLU A 61 -11.97 0.51 -16.38
N ASP A 62 -11.61 1.68 -16.93
CA ASP A 62 -12.52 2.58 -17.69
C ASP A 62 -12.27 2.51 -19.22
#